data_AF-A0A0C3ESE7-F1
#
_entry.id   AF-A0A0C3ESE7-F1
#
_cell.length_a   1.000
_cell.length_b   1.000
_cell.length_c   1.000
_cell.angle_alpha   90.00
_cell.angle_beta   90.00
_cell.angle_gamma   90.00
#
_symmetry.space_group_name_H-M   'P 1'
#
loop_
_entity.id
_entity.type
_entity.pdbx_description
1 polymer ?
#
loop_
_entity_poly.entity_id
_entity_poly.type
_entity_poly.pdbx_seq_one_letter_code
_entity_poly.pdbx_strand_id
1 'polypeptide(L)'
;MQCQTQTCKGRSILVNSRDCDIPKATLIKGSKIHEGVHVLSGRCPQCKTIYYADHETSSPIDEDNDDSGTKVYLNNAKYLKVGQSLWVDRVFSGGVINGIYHFHASSSAFAEFWNDTFWSSQETQSRKISRRQIWHTFIQESMRMVAKSSGVTLEMENGIPIEQVTKQAFIQLGDNGVIKCAQNHSCSECTHEYKESADRITGDDPAAVLGVDENHQVPALVG
;
A
#
# COMPACT_ATOMS: atom_id res chain seq x y z
N MET A 1 -30.15 8.75 -1.12
CA MET A 1 -28.76 8.46 -1.49
C MET A 1 -27.86 9.59 -0.99
N GLN A 2 -27.26 9.49 0.21
CA GLN A 2 -26.61 10.66 0.85
C GLN A 2 -25.16 10.47 1.33
N CYS A 3 -24.62 9.25 1.41
CA CYS A 3 -23.22 9.03 1.78
C CYS A 3 -22.41 8.29 0.71
N GLN A 4 -22.48 8.80 -0.53
CA GLN A 4 -21.56 8.40 -1.61
C GLN A 4 -20.55 9.51 -1.93
N THR A 5 -20.60 10.64 -1.22
CA THR A 5 -19.73 11.80 -1.48
C THR A 5 -19.05 12.24 -0.18
N GLN A 6 -17.85 12.82 -0.34
CA GLN A 6 -17.04 13.42 0.73
C GLN A 6 -17.80 14.51 1.53
N THR A 7 -18.97 14.94 1.06
CA THR A 7 -19.85 15.95 1.65
C THR A 7 -20.98 15.37 2.51
N CYS A 8 -21.00 14.06 2.81
CA CYS A 8 -22.06 13.49 3.66
C CYS A 8 -22.07 14.15 5.05
N LYS A 9 -23.19 14.78 5.43
CA LYS A 9 -23.39 15.31 6.79
C LYS A 9 -23.65 14.14 7.75
N GLY A 10 -22.60 13.73 8.43
CA GLY A 10 -22.51 12.48 9.19
C GLY A 10 -23.62 12.27 10.22
N ARG A 11 -24.11 11.03 10.27
CA ARG A 11 -24.78 10.46 11.45
C ARG A 11 -23.78 9.69 12.30
N SER A 12 -24.19 9.31 13.52
CA SER A 12 -23.41 8.47 14.43
C SER A 12 -22.93 7.19 13.73
N ILE A 13 -21.62 6.99 13.71
CA ILE A 13 -21.00 5.73 13.31
C ILE A 13 -21.28 4.72 14.42
N LEU A 14 -21.87 3.58 14.08
CA LEU A 14 -22.09 2.50 15.04
C LEU A 14 -20.91 1.54 14.99
N VAL A 15 -20.55 0.94 16.13
CA VAL A 15 -19.59 -0.16 16.15
C VAL A 15 -20.20 -1.32 15.35
N ASN A 16 -19.46 -1.80 14.35
CA ASN A 16 -19.95 -2.81 13.42
C ASN A 16 -20.06 -4.20 14.09
N SER A 17 -19.11 -4.51 14.97
CA SER A 17 -18.99 -5.79 15.67
C SER A 17 -19.46 -5.64 17.13
N ARG A 18 -20.05 -6.71 17.69
CA ARG A 18 -20.31 -6.78 19.13
C ARG A 18 -18.98 -6.95 19.87
N ASP A 19 -18.92 -6.56 21.14
CA ASP A 19 -17.69 -6.62 21.95
C ASP A 19 -17.05 -8.02 22.00
N CYS A 20 -17.87 -9.08 22.01
CA CYS A 20 -17.40 -10.47 21.99
C CYS A 20 -16.83 -10.91 20.63
N ASP A 21 -17.21 -10.24 19.54
CA ASP A 21 -16.86 -10.60 18.17
C ASP A 21 -15.76 -9.69 17.60
N ILE A 22 -15.17 -8.82 18.43
CA ILE A 22 -14.12 -7.91 17.99
C ILE A 22 -12.86 -8.71 17.63
N PRO A 23 -12.39 -8.65 16.38
CA PRO A 23 -11.21 -9.38 15.98
C PRO A 23 -9.97 -8.80 16.67
N LYS A 24 -9.10 -9.72 17.10
CA LYS A 24 -7.78 -9.40 17.65
C LYS A 24 -6.70 -9.57 16.60
N ALA A 25 -5.77 -8.63 16.56
CA ALA A 25 -4.66 -8.63 15.62
C ALA A 25 -3.33 -8.30 16.29
N THR A 26 -2.24 -8.63 15.62
CA THR A 26 -0.90 -8.14 15.96
C THR A 26 -0.71 -6.78 15.31
N LEU A 27 -0.30 -5.79 16.10
CA LEU A 27 0.05 -4.45 15.66
C LEU A 27 1.55 -4.23 15.84
N ILE A 28 2.23 -3.83 14.76
CA ILE A 28 3.61 -3.36 14.83
C ILE A 28 3.59 -1.83 14.86
N LYS A 29 4.17 -1.26 15.92
CA LYS A 29 4.30 0.19 16.09
C LYS A 29 5.77 0.57 16.17
N GLY A 30 6.31 1.10 15.07
CA GLY A 30 7.75 1.29 14.88
C GLY A 30 8.47 -0.06 14.94
N SER A 31 9.24 -0.28 15.99
CA SER A 31 9.95 -1.55 16.25
C SER A 31 9.24 -2.47 17.25
N LYS A 32 8.17 -2.03 17.91
CA LYS A 32 7.50 -2.79 18.98
C LYS A 32 6.34 -3.62 18.46
N ILE A 33 6.22 -4.85 18.99
CA ILE A 33 5.12 -5.77 18.67
C ILE A 33 4.07 -5.71 19.77
N HIS A 34 2.83 -5.42 19.40
CA HIS A 34 1.68 -5.44 20.29
C HIS A 34 0.72 -6.57 19.88
N GLU A 35 0.46 -7.50 20.80
CA GLU A 35 -0.41 -8.65 20.53
C GLU A 35 -1.82 -8.43 21.06
N GLY A 36 -2.79 -9.13 20.48
CA GLY A 36 -4.16 -9.13 20.99
C GLY A 36 -4.87 -7.78 20.88
N VAL A 37 -4.43 -6.90 19.98
CA VAL A 37 -5.00 -5.56 19.82
C VAL A 37 -6.36 -5.66 19.12
N HIS A 38 -7.36 -5.01 19.71
CA HIS A 38 -8.72 -4.98 19.18
C HIS A 38 -8.80 -4.10 17.93
N VAL A 39 -9.32 -4.66 16.84
CA VAL A 39 -9.55 -3.92 15.59
C VAL A 39 -11.02 -3.55 15.52
N LEU A 40 -11.30 -2.26 15.73
CA LEU A 40 -12.64 -1.71 15.63
C LEU A 40 -12.95 -1.33 14.19
N SER A 41 -14.19 -1.59 13.76
CA SER A 41 -14.74 -1.06 12.51
C SER A 41 -16.05 -0.35 12.81
N GLY A 42 -16.24 0.78 12.15
CA GLY A 42 -17.48 1.55 12.20
C GLY A 42 -18.39 1.18 11.04
N ARG A 43 -19.70 1.16 11.24
CA ARG A 43 -20.68 1.01 10.15
C ARG A 43 -21.65 2.17 10.17
N CYS A 44 -21.86 2.78 9.00
CA CYS A 44 -22.92 3.77 8.86
C CYS A 44 -24.27 3.05 8.69
N PRO A 45 -25.29 3.36 9.51
CA PRO A 45 -26.60 2.71 9.41
C PRO A 45 -27.38 3.09 8.14
N GLN A 46 -27.05 4.21 7.50
CA GLN A 46 -27.78 4.68 6.32
C GLN A 46 -27.22 4.15 5.00
N CYS A 47 -25.92 4.27 4.77
CA CYS A 47 -25.29 3.83 3.51
C CYS A 47 -24.62 2.46 3.61
N LYS A 48 -24.62 1.84 4.81
CA LYS A 48 -23.98 0.56 5.08
C LYS A 48 -22.46 0.55 4.87
N THR A 49 -21.83 1.68 4.54
CA THR A 49 -20.36 1.82 4.44
C THR A 49 -19.68 1.38 5.74
N ILE A 50 -18.61 0.61 5.59
CA ILE A 50 -17.77 0.16 6.70
C ILE A 50 -16.49 0.97 6.71
N TYR A 51 -16.18 1.54 7.87
CA TYR A 51 -14.99 2.34 8.14
C TYR A 51 -14.00 1.48 8.91
N TYR A 52 -12.89 1.13 8.27
CA TYR A 52 -11.73 0.51 8.92
C TYR A 52 -10.68 1.58 9.24
N ALA A 53 -9.66 1.19 10.01
CA ALA A 53 -8.57 2.11 10.39
C ALA A 53 -7.70 2.54 9.20
N ASP A 54 -7.70 1.79 8.10
CA ASP A 54 -6.84 2.03 6.93
C ASP A 54 -7.60 2.29 5.62
N HIS A 55 -8.87 1.88 5.50
CA HIS A 55 -9.69 2.03 4.30
C HIS A 55 -11.18 2.12 4.66
N GLU A 56 -11.97 2.53 3.68
CA GLU A 56 -13.43 2.46 3.74
C GLU A 56 -13.92 1.51 2.65
N THR A 57 -15.00 0.79 2.93
CA THR A 57 -15.61 -0.11 1.95
C THR A 57 -17.07 0.29 1.76
N SER A 58 -17.44 0.64 0.53
CA SER A 58 -18.85 0.78 0.16
C SER A 58 -19.49 -0.61 0.03
N SER A 59 -20.74 -0.73 0.47
CA SER A 59 -21.51 -1.95 0.23
C SER A 59 -21.86 -2.05 -1.26
N PRO A 60 -21.88 -3.25 -1.88
CA PRO A 60 -22.38 -3.41 -3.23
C PRO A 60 -23.81 -2.88 -3.33
N ILE A 61 -24.11 -2.28 -4.48
CA ILE A 61 -25.41 -1.62 -4.75
C ILE A 61 -26.51 -2.66 -4.98
N ASP A 62 -26.16 -3.92 -5.28
CA ASP A 62 -27.10 -4.99 -5.61
C ASP A 62 -27.01 -6.19 -4.65
N GLU A 63 -28.15 -6.82 -4.38
CA GLU A 63 -28.32 -7.99 -3.48
C GLU A 63 -27.84 -9.32 -4.10
N ASP A 64 -27.35 -9.28 -5.34
CA ASP A 64 -26.70 -10.43 -5.97
C ASP A 64 -25.24 -10.49 -5.52
N ASN A 65 -24.88 -11.63 -4.93
CA ASN A 65 -23.62 -12.13 -4.36
C ASN A 65 -22.23 -11.69 -4.93
N ASP A 66 -22.13 -10.72 -5.82
CA ASP A 66 -20.86 -10.12 -6.22
C ASP A 66 -20.41 -9.08 -5.20
N ASP A 67 -19.23 -9.31 -4.61
CA ASP A 67 -18.48 -8.39 -3.74
C ASP A 67 -17.96 -7.17 -4.53
N SER A 68 -18.84 -6.52 -5.30
CA SER A 68 -18.59 -5.33 -6.13
C SER A 68 -18.49 -4.04 -5.31
N GLY A 69 -18.10 -4.16 -4.03
CA GLY A 69 -17.83 -3.01 -3.18
C GLY A 69 -16.61 -2.23 -3.68
N THR A 70 -16.64 -0.91 -3.54
CA THR A 70 -15.47 -0.07 -3.79
C THR A 70 -14.71 0.12 -2.49
N LYS A 71 -13.41 -0.15 -2.52
CA LYS A 71 -12.48 0.11 -1.44
C LYS A 71 -11.77 1.44 -1.67
N VAL A 72 -11.95 2.34 -0.72
CA VAL A 72 -11.33 3.68 -0.70
C VAL A 72 -10.13 3.65 0.24
N TYR A 73 -8.93 3.88 -0.29
CA TYR A 73 -7.71 3.92 0.52
C TYR A 73 -7.51 5.30 1.15
N LEU A 74 -7.43 5.33 2.48
CA LEU A 74 -7.27 6.58 3.22
C LEU A 74 -5.80 7.01 3.24
N ASN A 75 -5.44 8.05 2.49
CA ASN A 75 -4.06 8.56 2.42
C ASN A 75 -3.47 8.93 3.80
N ASN A 76 -4.30 9.43 4.70
CA ASN A 76 -3.93 9.90 6.04
C ASN A 76 -4.09 8.85 7.15
N ALA A 77 -4.44 7.61 6.83
CA ALA A 77 -4.56 6.58 7.85
C ALA A 77 -3.21 6.31 8.54
N LYS A 78 -3.28 6.16 9.87
CA LYS A 78 -2.15 5.97 10.77
C LYS A 78 -1.66 4.52 10.81
N TYR A 79 -2.54 3.60 10.45
CA TYR A 79 -2.28 2.16 10.45
C TYR A 79 -2.64 1.57 9.10
N LEU A 80 -1.99 0.47 8.73
CA LEU A 80 -2.19 -0.26 7.50
C LEU A 80 -2.43 -1.74 7.79
N LYS A 81 -3.40 -2.34 7.10
CA LYS A 81 -3.65 -3.78 7.18
C LYS A 81 -2.77 -4.51 6.16
N VAL A 82 -1.78 -5.25 6.65
CA VAL A 82 -0.74 -5.87 5.82
C VAL A 82 -0.88 -7.39 5.74
N GLY A 83 -1.65 -8.00 6.64
CA GLY A 83 -1.98 -9.43 6.59
C GLY A 83 -3.41 -9.70 7.02
N GLN A 84 -3.74 -10.98 7.18
CA GLN A 84 -5.05 -11.39 7.71
C GLN A 84 -5.27 -10.82 9.12
N SER A 85 -4.24 -10.91 9.98
CA SER A 85 -4.26 -10.46 11.38
C SER A 85 -3.05 -9.58 11.73
N LEU A 86 -2.43 -8.92 10.76
CA LEU A 86 -1.27 -8.05 10.96
C LEU A 86 -1.56 -6.62 10.52
N TRP A 87 -1.35 -5.69 11.43
CA TRP A 87 -1.40 -4.25 11.22
C TRP A 87 -0.05 -3.61 11.51
N VAL A 88 0.26 -2.54 10.79
CA VAL A 88 1.52 -1.79 10.98
C VAL A 88 1.23 -0.30 11.03
N ASP A 89 2.09 0.46 11.70
CA ASP A 89 2.03 1.93 11.71
C ASP A 89 2.87 2.56 10.59
N ARG A 90 2.77 3.89 10.44
CA ARG A 90 3.52 4.66 9.44
C ARG A 90 5.02 4.71 9.68
N VAL A 91 5.47 4.49 10.92
CA VAL A 91 6.91 4.43 11.23
C VAL A 91 7.50 3.15 10.66
N PHE A 92 6.84 2.01 10.88
CA PHE A 92 7.25 0.73 10.29
C PHE A 92 7.15 0.77 8.77
N SER A 93 6.02 1.22 8.20
CA SER A 93 5.84 1.23 6.75
C SER A 93 6.79 2.20 6.03
N GLY A 94 7.06 3.37 6.61
CA GLY A 94 8.10 4.28 6.12
C GLY A 94 9.50 3.66 6.20
N GLY A 95 9.78 2.89 7.26
CA GLY A 95 11.00 2.09 7.37
C GLY A 95 11.15 1.05 6.26
N VAL A 96 10.06 0.38 5.87
CA VAL A 96 10.04 -0.57 4.73
C VAL A 96 10.32 0.14 3.42
N ILE A 97 9.67 1.29 3.15
CA ILE A 97 9.92 2.09 1.93
C ILE A 97 11.40 2.50 1.87
N ASN A 98 11.93 3.08 2.94
CA ASN A 98 13.33 3.49 2.99
C ASN A 98 14.28 2.29 2.85
N GLY A 99 13.94 1.16 3.47
CA GLY A 99 14.66 -0.11 3.33
C GLY A 99 14.81 -0.55 1.89
N ILE A 100 13.69 -0.62 1.18
CA ILE A 100 13.66 -1.13 -0.19
C ILE A 100 14.21 -0.08 -1.18
N TYR A 101 13.91 1.20 -0.98
CA TYR A 101 14.26 2.25 -1.93
C TYR A 101 15.69 2.79 -1.73
N HIS A 102 16.13 3.06 -0.49
CA HIS A 102 17.47 3.62 -0.23
C HIS A 102 18.55 2.56 -0.10
N PHE A 103 18.25 1.43 0.54
CA PHE A 103 19.23 0.35 0.73
C PHE A 103 19.14 -0.74 -0.34
N HIS A 104 18.22 -0.60 -1.30
CA HIS A 104 17.94 -1.61 -2.32
C HIS A 104 17.71 -3.01 -1.72
N ALA A 105 17.18 -3.06 -0.50
CA ALA A 105 16.92 -4.32 0.18
C ALA A 105 15.78 -5.06 -0.52
N SER A 106 15.95 -6.35 -0.77
CA SER A 106 14.84 -7.20 -1.19
C SER A 106 13.80 -7.34 -0.05
N SER A 107 12.55 -7.64 -0.42
CA SER A 107 11.50 -7.88 0.58
C SER A 107 11.81 -9.05 1.52
N SER A 108 12.59 -10.03 1.08
CA SER A 108 13.11 -11.11 1.95
C SER A 108 14.20 -10.61 2.88
N ALA A 109 15.21 -9.91 2.35
CA ALA A 109 16.32 -9.40 3.16
C ALA A 109 15.83 -8.45 4.26
N PHE A 110 14.87 -7.58 3.95
CA PHE A 110 14.26 -6.71 4.96
C PHE A 110 13.45 -7.50 6.00
N ALA A 111 12.72 -8.54 5.59
CA ALA A 111 11.98 -9.40 6.52
C ALA A 111 12.93 -10.14 7.47
N GLU A 112 14.03 -10.69 6.96
CA GLU A 112 15.08 -11.35 7.76
C GLU A 112 15.72 -10.35 8.74
N PHE A 113 16.21 -9.21 8.23
CA PHE A 113 16.76 -8.14 9.06
C PHE A 113 15.83 -7.76 10.21
N TRP A 114 14.55 -7.52 9.91
CA TRP A 114 13.60 -7.09 10.92
C TRP A 114 13.32 -8.20 11.94
N ASN A 115 13.15 -9.44 11.49
CA ASN A 115 12.90 -10.57 12.37
C ASN A 115 14.11 -10.85 13.29
N ASP A 116 15.32 -10.76 12.75
CA ASP A 116 16.53 -11.04 13.53
C ASP A 116 16.83 -9.91 14.53
N THR A 117 16.55 -8.66 14.15
CA THR A 117 16.84 -7.48 15.00
C THR A 117 15.76 -7.23 16.04
N PHE A 118 14.48 -7.24 15.64
CA PHE A 118 13.38 -6.75 16.47
C PHE A 118 12.47 -7.85 16.98
N TRP A 119 12.17 -8.87 16.16
CA TRP A 119 11.33 -9.97 16.63
C TRP A 119 12.07 -10.81 17.67
N SER A 120 13.33 -11.16 17.40
CA SER A 120 14.13 -12.03 18.30
C SER A 120 14.49 -11.37 19.63
N SER A 121 14.43 -10.04 19.71
CA SER A 121 14.75 -9.28 20.93
C SER A 121 13.55 -9.02 21.82
N GLN A 122 12.34 -9.44 21.42
CA GLN A 122 11.11 -9.21 22.16
C GLN A 122 10.48 -10.54 22.60
N GLU A 123 9.93 -10.58 23.81
CA GLU A 123 9.09 -11.70 24.25
C GLU A 123 7.73 -11.59 23.54
N THR A 124 7.55 -12.33 22.45
CA THR A 124 6.35 -12.32 21.61
C THR A 124 5.97 -13.75 21.20
N GLN A 125 4.67 -14.04 21.18
CA GLN A 125 4.11 -15.27 20.60
C GLN A 125 3.63 -15.07 19.16
N SER A 126 3.72 -13.85 18.65
CA SER A 126 3.34 -13.48 17.30
C SER A 126 4.26 -14.13 16.28
N ARG A 127 3.67 -14.50 15.14
CA ARG A 127 4.41 -15.06 14.01
C ARG A 127 5.39 -14.02 13.46
N LYS A 128 6.56 -14.51 13.02
CA LYS A 128 7.54 -13.71 12.27
C LYS A 128 6.89 -13.07 11.04
N ILE A 129 7.38 -11.89 10.67
CA ILE A 129 6.94 -11.21 9.46
C ILE A 129 7.48 -11.97 8.25
N SER A 130 6.59 -12.21 7.29
CA SER A 130 6.95 -12.85 6.02
C SER A 130 7.35 -11.82 4.95
N ARG A 131 8.14 -12.28 3.97
CA ARG A 131 8.43 -11.53 2.74
C ARG A 131 7.17 -10.95 2.09
N ARG A 132 6.08 -11.73 2.05
CA ARG A 132 4.80 -11.30 1.43
C ARG A 132 4.18 -10.11 2.18
N GLN A 133 4.27 -10.09 3.50
CA GLN A 133 3.79 -8.96 4.31
C GLN A 133 4.66 -7.72 4.11
N ILE A 134 5.99 -7.87 4.01
CA ILE A 134 6.87 -6.74 3.68
C ILE A 134 6.52 -6.17 2.30
N TRP A 135 6.38 -7.03 1.29
CA TRP A 135 5.96 -6.61 -0.05
C TRP A 135 4.61 -5.89 -0.04
N HIS A 136 3.63 -6.42 0.70
CA HIS A 136 2.32 -5.80 0.82
C HIS A 136 2.37 -4.43 1.52
N THR A 137 3.22 -4.29 2.54
CA THR A 137 3.47 -3.00 3.21
C THR A 137 4.05 -1.99 2.23
N PHE A 138 5.06 -2.40 1.46
CA PHE A 138 5.70 -1.56 0.46
C PHE A 138 4.69 -1.06 -0.58
N ILE A 139 3.87 -1.95 -1.13
CA ILE A 139 2.83 -1.59 -2.10
C ILE A 139 1.83 -0.61 -1.49
N GLN A 140 1.25 -0.91 -0.33
CA GLN A 140 0.25 -0.02 0.26
C GLN A 140 0.81 1.36 0.66
N GLU A 141 2.01 1.41 1.22
CA GLU A 141 2.62 2.68 1.63
C GLU A 141 3.02 3.52 0.43
N SER A 142 3.66 2.92 -0.59
CA SER A 142 4.06 3.63 -1.81
C SER A 142 2.86 4.19 -2.55
N MET A 143 1.79 3.40 -2.72
CA MET A 143 0.54 3.87 -3.31
C MET A 143 -0.04 5.07 -2.57
N ARG A 144 -0.07 5.03 -1.23
CA ARG A 144 -0.58 6.16 -0.42
C ARG A 144 0.33 7.38 -0.46
N MET A 145 1.65 7.18 -0.52
CA MET A 145 2.60 8.29 -0.68
C MET A 145 2.39 9.01 -2.00
N VAL A 146 2.28 8.26 -3.10
CA VAL A 146 2.01 8.81 -4.44
C VAL A 146 0.63 9.48 -4.48
N ALA A 147 -0.42 8.79 -4.04
CA ALA A 147 -1.78 9.32 -3.99
C ALA A 147 -1.86 10.63 -3.18
N LYS A 148 -1.19 10.68 -2.01
CA LYS A 148 -1.09 11.89 -1.19
C LYS A 148 -0.37 13.02 -1.92
N SER A 149 0.74 12.73 -2.60
CA SER A 149 1.51 13.74 -3.35
C SER A 149 0.73 14.29 -4.56
N SER A 150 -0.09 13.45 -5.18
CA SER A 150 -0.94 13.80 -6.32
C SER A 150 -2.27 14.45 -5.90
N GLY A 151 -2.59 14.48 -4.61
CA GLY A 151 -3.88 14.98 -4.11
C GLY A 151 -5.07 14.09 -4.50
N VAL A 152 -4.82 12.84 -4.89
CA VAL A 152 -5.84 11.88 -5.36
C VAL A 152 -6.19 10.92 -4.23
N THR A 153 -7.47 10.64 -4.04
CA THR A 153 -7.93 9.53 -3.19
C THR A 153 -8.07 8.29 -4.07
N LEU A 154 -7.37 7.22 -3.70
CA LEU A 154 -7.35 6.00 -4.51
C LEU A 154 -8.57 5.12 -4.20
N GLU A 155 -9.32 4.79 -5.26
CA GLU A 155 -10.51 3.93 -5.19
C GLU A 155 -10.30 2.70 -6.07
N MET A 156 -10.54 1.51 -5.51
CA MET A 156 -10.34 0.24 -6.21
C MET A 156 -11.50 -0.71 -5.92
N GLU A 157 -11.67 -1.71 -6.76
CA GLU A 157 -12.59 -2.81 -6.49
C GLU A 157 -12.14 -3.59 -5.23
N ASN A 158 -13.10 -4.04 -4.43
CA ASN A 158 -12.82 -4.84 -3.25
C ASN A 158 -12.35 -6.25 -3.65
N GLY A 159 -11.56 -6.89 -2.77
CA GLY A 159 -11.17 -8.30 -2.97
C GLY A 159 -10.17 -8.59 -4.10
N ILE A 160 -9.68 -7.59 -4.83
CA ILE A 160 -8.72 -7.81 -5.93
C ILE A 160 -7.38 -8.40 -5.44
N PRO A 161 -6.76 -9.32 -6.20
CA PRO A 161 -5.42 -9.84 -5.90
C PRO A 161 -4.37 -8.72 -5.88
N ILE A 162 -3.33 -8.84 -5.05
CA ILE A 162 -2.28 -7.82 -4.92
C ILE A 162 -1.59 -7.48 -6.25
N GLU A 163 -1.48 -8.43 -7.18
CA GLU A 163 -0.92 -8.19 -8.50
C GLU A 163 -1.81 -7.28 -9.37
N GLN A 164 -3.13 -7.35 -9.17
CA GLN A 164 -4.07 -6.44 -9.82
C GLN A 164 -4.11 -5.08 -9.13
N VAL A 165 -3.92 -5.04 -7.81
CA VAL A 165 -3.79 -3.79 -7.04
C VAL A 165 -2.68 -2.92 -7.63
N THR A 166 -1.51 -3.48 -7.92
CA THR A 166 -0.40 -2.70 -8.49
C THR A 166 -0.69 -2.19 -9.89
N LYS A 167 -1.36 -3.01 -10.74
CA LYS A 167 -1.76 -2.60 -12.10
C LYS A 167 -2.79 -1.47 -12.06
N GLN A 168 -3.83 -1.58 -11.24
CA GLN A 168 -4.83 -0.53 -11.07
C GLN A 168 -4.23 0.74 -10.45
N ALA A 169 -3.31 0.59 -9.48
CA ALA A 169 -2.60 1.73 -8.90
C ALA A 169 -1.78 2.47 -9.96
N PHE A 170 -1.07 1.73 -10.82
CA PHE A 170 -0.30 2.31 -11.92
C PHE A 170 -1.20 3.04 -12.92
N ILE A 171 -2.37 2.49 -13.26
CA ILE A 171 -3.32 3.17 -14.15
C ILE A 171 -3.81 4.51 -13.55
N GLN A 172 -4.09 4.55 -12.24
CA GLN A 172 -4.62 5.76 -11.59
C GLN A 172 -3.56 6.77 -11.16
N LEU A 173 -2.37 6.30 -10.77
CA LEU A 173 -1.32 7.11 -10.15
C LEU A 173 -0.03 7.19 -10.95
N GLY A 174 0.15 6.28 -11.92
CA GLY A 174 1.40 6.14 -12.67
C GLY A 174 1.63 7.30 -13.64
N ASP A 175 0.57 7.97 -14.10
CA ASP A 175 0.65 9.13 -15.00
C ASP A 175 1.56 8.86 -16.22
N ASN A 176 1.47 7.66 -16.81
CA ASN A 176 2.35 7.16 -17.88
C ASN A 176 3.87 7.24 -17.56
N GLY A 177 4.23 7.12 -16.29
CA GLY A 177 5.60 7.25 -15.82
C GLY A 177 6.10 8.69 -15.73
N VAL A 178 5.24 9.70 -15.88
CA VAL A 178 5.63 11.11 -15.80
C VAL A 178 5.97 11.47 -14.35
N ILE A 179 7.25 11.76 -14.12
CA ILE A 179 7.74 12.30 -12.86
C ILE A 179 7.48 13.81 -12.85
N LYS A 180 6.31 14.24 -12.34
CA LYS A 180 5.88 15.66 -12.34
C LYS A 180 6.92 16.63 -11.77
N CYS A 181 7.72 16.22 -10.77
CA CYS A 181 8.77 17.06 -10.21
C CYS A 181 10.00 17.22 -11.12
N ALA A 182 10.18 16.35 -12.11
CA ALA A 182 11.20 16.47 -13.15
C ALA A 182 10.68 17.21 -14.40
N GLN A 183 9.37 17.45 -14.49
CA GLN A 183 8.76 18.15 -15.61
C GLN A 183 9.26 19.60 -15.64
N ASN A 184 9.93 19.98 -16.73
CA ASN A 184 10.61 21.27 -16.90
C ASN A 184 11.76 21.53 -15.90
N HIS A 185 12.35 20.49 -15.30
CA HIS A 185 13.51 20.67 -14.45
C HIS A 185 14.70 21.20 -15.25
N SER A 186 15.20 22.37 -14.85
CA SER A 186 16.48 22.91 -15.25
C SER A 186 17.22 23.32 -13.98
N CYS A 187 18.38 22.74 -13.72
CA CYS A 187 19.27 23.22 -12.66
C CYS A 187 20.62 23.58 -13.29
N SER A 188 21.34 24.52 -12.67
CA SER A 188 22.64 24.99 -13.17
C SER A 188 23.72 23.91 -13.20
N GLU A 189 23.51 22.79 -12.49
CA GLU A 189 24.41 21.64 -12.46
C GLU A 189 24.03 20.56 -13.49
N CYS A 190 22.80 20.58 -14.00
CA CYS A 190 22.35 19.63 -15.01
C CYS A 190 22.74 20.17 -16.39
N THR A 191 23.86 19.69 -16.92
CA THR A 191 24.36 20.06 -18.26
C THR A 191 23.64 19.33 -19.38
N HIS A 192 22.69 18.45 -19.06
CA HIS A 192 21.89 17.74 -20.05
C HIS A 192 20.72 18.63 -20.47
N GLU A 193 20.63 18.92 -21.78
CA GLU A 193 19.45 19.57 -22.35
C GLU A 193 18.20 18.76 -22.01
N TYR A 194 17.13 19.43 -21.59
CA TYR A 194 15.84 18.80 -21.36
C TYR A 194 15.43 18.06 -22.63
N LYS A 195 15.24 16.75 -22.51
CA LYS A 195 14.90 15.88 -23.63
C LYS A 195 13.46 15.41 -23.48
N GLU A 196 12.58 15.96 -24.30
CA GLU A 196 11.15 15.59 -24.32
C GLU A 196 10.93 14.14 -24.78
N SER A 197 11.83 13.61 -25.62
CA SER A 197 11.80 12.25 -26.14
C SER A 197 13.11 11.50 -25.83
N ALA A 198 13.01 10.29 -25.28
CA ALA A 198 14.18 9.46 -25.04
C ALA A 198 14.81 9.02 -26.37
N ASP A 199 16.15 8.95 -26.45
CA ASP A 199 16.89 8.52 -27.65
C ASP A 199 16.59 7.08 -28.09
N ARG A 200 16.06 6.27 -27.17
CA ARG A 200 15.69 4.88 -27.38
C ARG A 200 14.42 4.59 -26.59
N ILE A 201 13.28 4.68 -27.28
CA ILE A 201 12.00 4.17 -26.79
C ILE A 201 11.79 2.82 -27.49
N THR A 202 12.16 1.72 -26.84
CA THR A 202 11.79 0.37 -27.33
C THR A 202 10.38 0.07 -26.87
N GLY A 203 9.38 0.63 -27.56
CA GLY A 203 7.94 0.39 -27.36
C GLY A 203 7.17 1.56 -26.76
N ASP A 204 5.87 1.66 -27.05
CA ASP A 204 4.98 2.80 -26.75
C ASP A 204 4.81 3.17 -25.26
N ASP A 205 5.48 2.47 -24.34
CA ASP A 205 5.44 2.71 -22.90
C ASP A 205 6.87 2.96 -22.36
N PRO A 206 7.28 4.22 -22.14
CA PRO A 206 8.59 4.54 -21.59
C PRO A 206 8.82 4.00 -20.16
N ALA A 207 7.77 3.58 -19.45
CA ALA A 207 7.87 2.91 -18.14
C ALA A 207 8.01 1.38 -18.24
N ALA A 208 7.67 0.76 -19.38
CA ALA A 208 7.76 -0.68 -19.58
C ALA A 208 9.20 -1.23 -19.65
N VAL A 209 10.20 -0.36 -19.76
CA VAL A 209 11.62 -0.75 -19.81
C VAL A 209 12.15 -1.20 -18.43
N LEU A 210 11.52 -0.76 -17.33
CA LEU A 210 11.89 -1.21 -15.98
C LEU A 210 11.27 -2.59 -15.67
N GLY A 211 11.90 -3.65 -16.17
CA GLY A 211 11.49 -5.03 -15.86
C GLY A 211 11.79 -6.06 -16.96
N VAL A 212 12.21 -5.62 -18.15
CA VAL A 212 12.65 -6.51 -19.21
C VAL A 212 14.17 -6.63 -19.14
N ASP A 213 14.65 -7.45 -18.20
CA ASP A 213 16.03 -7.94 -18.32
C ASP A 213 16.06 -8.98 -19.44
N GLU A 214 16.45 -8.57 -20.65
CA GLU A 214 16.66 -9.51 -21.76
C GLU A 214 17.91 -10.40 -21.55
N ASN A 215 18.70 -10.19 -20.47
CA ASN A 215 19.86 -11.03 -20.17
C ASN A 215 19.44 -12.40 -19.59
N HIS A 216 18.92 -13.26 -20.45
CA HIS A 216 18.71 -14.68 -20.16
C HIS A 216 20.03 -15.48 -20.04
N GLN A 217 21.18 -14.83 -20.22
CA GLN A 217 22.50 -15.41 -20.02
C GLN A 217 23.25 -14.68 -18.92
N VAL A 218 22.90 -15.01 -17.67
CA VAL A 218 23.81 -14.80 -16.54
C VAL A 218 24.91 -15.85 -16.64
N PRO A 219 26.19 -15.50 -16.87
CA PRO A 219 27.27 -16.48 -16.89
C PRO A 219 27.34 -17.18 -15.54
N ALA A 220 27.53 -18.50 -15.54
CA ALA A 220 27.74 -19.24 -14.30
C ALA A 220 28.98 -18.69 -13.57
N LEU A 221 28.83 -18.43 -12.27
CA LEU A 221 29.96 -18.17 -11.38
C LEU A 221 30.88 -19.40 -11.40
N VAL A 222 32.05 -19.26 -12.01
CA VAL A 222 33.11 -20.27 -11.98
C VAL A 222 34.17 -19.80 -10.99
N GLY A 223 34.27 -20.53 -9.87
CA GLY A 223 35.43 -20.52 -8.94
C GLY A 223 35.54 -19.31 -8.04
#